data_AF-A0A1V9YMF3-F1
#
_entry.id   AF-A0A1V9YMF3-F1
#
_cell.length_a   1.000
_cell.length_b   1.000
_cell.length_c   1.000
_cell.angle_alpha   90.00
_cell.angle_beta   90.00
_cell.angle_gamma   90.00
#
_symmetry.space_group_name_H-M   'P 1'
#
loop_
_entity.id
_entity.type
_entity.pdbx_description
1 polymer ?
#
loop_
_entity_poly.entity_id
_entity_poly.type
_entity_poly.pdbx_seq_one_letter_code
_entity_poly.pdbx_strand_id
1 'polypeptide(L)'
;MATMATPAKEVGDEGKKRFKFNYEEDMELLRLIFKVEPYNAVHGSVAEKWEQIRSALCASLDKQFSARACKDRFSILMQSGFRFKESPTPEMLEESSRLLAAVRQRLDEVKYKGKCKPERGASVDILLPVDALDGSTPSPLNGTTLPVTGVSSKDMATFLRIVDGQLRVSAQQLEDAKEERKVKRQKLEFEQRRFDQEMAFRIQEAERRDRKDAEERAQRHEEFRLLMDLVKGNLLK
;
A
#
# COMPACT_ATOMS: atom_id res chain seq x y z
N MET A 1 13.25 3.98 -66.85
CA MET A 1 13.33 4.83 -65.64
C MET A 1 12.73 4.07 -64.48
N ALA A 2 13.47 4.03 -63.37
CA ALA A 2 13.31 3.07 -62.29
C ALA A 2 12.00 3.22 -61.50
N THR A 3 11.45 2.06 -61.16
CA THR A 3 10.49 1.79 -60.09
C THR A 3 11.05 2.22 -58.73
N MET A 4 10.27 2.97 -57.95
CA MET A 4 10.48 3.14 -56.51
C MET A 4 9.25 2.56 -55.80
N ALA A 5 9.30 1.25 -55.58
CA ALA A 5 8.40 0.57 -54.66
C ALA A 5 8.81 0.95 -53.24
N THR A 6 7.90 1.60 -52.52
CA THR A 6 8.00 1.78 -51.06
C THR A 6 7.99 0.41 -50.38
N PRO A 7 8.91 0.14 -49.44
CA PRO A 7 9.01 -1.17 -48.82
C PRO A 7 7.81 -1.41 -47.90
N ALA A 8 7.09 -2.50 -48.18
CA ALA A 8 6.15 -3.12 -47.27
C ALA A 8 6.92 -3.47 -45.98
N LYS A 9 6.57 -2.78 -44.89
CA LYS A 9 7.07 -3.10 -43.56
C LYS A 9 6.45 -4.45 -43.17
N GLU A 10 7.25 -5.51 -43.28
CA GLU A 10 6.91 -6.85 -42.84
C GLU A 10 6.42 -6.79 -41.38
N VAL A 11 5.11 -7.03 -41.20
CA VAL A 11 4.53 -7.28 -39.90
C VAL A 11 4.96 -8.69 -39.53
N GLY A 12 6.05 -8.77 -38.77
CA GLY A 12 6.53 -10.01 -38.19
C GLY A 12 5.40 -10.72 -37.44
N ASP A 13 5.19 -11.97 -37.81
CA ASP A 13 4.37 -12.96 -37.11
C ASP A 13 5.03 -13.28 -35.75
N GLU A 14 4.92 -12.33 -34.82
CA GLU A 14 5.20 -12.55 -33.39
C GLU A 14 4.07 -13.44 -32.86
N GLY A 15 4.31 -14.76 -32.90
CA GLY A 15 3.34 -15.77 -32.51
C GLY A 15 2.56 -15.38 -31.27
N LYS A 16 1.22 -15.51 -31.35
CA LYS A 16 0.16 -15.14 -30.38
C LYS A 16 0.53 -15.35 -28.90
N LYS A 17 1.45 -14.56 -28.38
CA LYS A 17 1.63 -14.32 -26.96
C LYS A 17 0.38 -13.57 -26.57
N ARG A 18 -0.42 -14.15 -25.67
CA ARG A 18 -1.54 -13.41 -25.06
C ARG A 18 -0.98 -12.08 -24.57
N PHE A 19 -1.40 -10.99 -25.21
CA PHE A 19 -1.00 -9.65 -24.81
C PHE A 19 -1.40 -9.48 -23.35
N LYS A 20 -0.40 -9.46 -22.48
CA LYS A 20 -0.58 -9.31 -21.05
C LYS A 20 -0.30 -7.86 -20.74
N PHE A 21 -1.32 -7.17 -20.25
CA PHE A 21 -1.17 -5.81 -19.76
C PHE A 21 -0.09 -5.76 -18.68
N ASN A 22 0.87 -4.85 -18.84
CA ASN A 22 1.86 -4.51 -17.83
C ASN A 22 1.35 -3.33 -16.97
N TYR A 23 2.13 -2.97 -15.96
CA TYR A 23 1.74 -1.93 -15.01
C TYR A 23 1.66 -0.54 -15.68
N GLU A 24 2.60 -0.21 -16.55
CA GLU A 24 2.61 1.07 -17.29
C GLU A 24 1.37 1.20 -18.20
N GLU A 25 1.00 0.13 -18.88
CA GLU A 25 -0.21 0.02 -19.72
C GLU A 25 -1.48 0.17 -18.88
N ASP A 26 -1.54 -0.46 -17.71
CA ASP A 26 -2.67 -0.34 -16.79
C ASP A 26 -2.85 1.10 -16.31
N MET A 27 -1.75 1.77 -15.94
CA MET A 27 -1.79 3.16 -15.47
C MET A 27 -2.27 4.10 -16.58
N GLU A 28 -1.81 3.92 -17.81
CA GLU A 28 -2.24 4.75 -18.93
C GLU A 28 -3.70 4.47 -19.32
N LEU A 29 -4.10 3.20 -19.33
CA LEU A 29 -5.50 2.80 -19.52
C LEU A 29 -6.42 3.48 -18.49
N LEU A 30 -6.03 3.47 -17.21
CA LEU A 30 -6.81 4.10 -16.14
C LEU A 30 -6.91 5.62 -16.31
N ARG A 31 -5.83 6.31 -16.71
CA ARG A 31 -5.86 7.76 -17.01
C ARG A 31 -6.85 8.07 -18.14
N LEU A 32 -6.81 7.29 -19.21
CA LEU A 32 -7.70 7.47 -20.36
C LEU A 32 -9.17 7.21 -20.00
N ILE A 33 -9.45 6.16 -19.22
CA ILE A 33 -10.82 5.86 -18.75
C ILE A 33 -11.35 6.99 -17.87
N PHE A 34 -10.53 7.52 -16.96
CA PHE A 34 -10.91 8.66 -16.12
C PHE A 34 -11.18 9.93 -16.94
N LYS A 35 -10.40 10.15 -18.00
CA LYS A 35 -10.58 11.32 -18.88
C LYS A 35 -11.80 11.21 -19.81
N VAL A 36 -12.07 10.02 -20.34
CA VAL A 36 -13.10 9.79 -21.37
C VAL A 36 -14.47 9.46 -20.76
N GLU A 37 -14.47 8.91 -19.54
CA GLU A 37 -15.66 8.52 -18.77
C GLU A 37 -16.66 7.67 -19.59
N PRO A 38 -16.27 6.46 -20.06
CA PRO A 38 -17.07 5.68 -21.00
C PRO A 38 -18.45 5.26 -20.45
N TYR A 39 -18.63 5.25 -19.12
CA TYR A 39 -19.90 4.91 -18.47
C TYR A 39 -20.83 6.11 -18.25
N ASN A 40 -20.33 7.34 -18.39
CA ASN A 40 -21.13 8.57 -18.38
C ASN A 40 -21.60 8.97 -19.79
N ALA A 41 -21.29 8.14 -20.79
CA ALA A 41 -21.62 8.38 -22.19
C ALA A 41 -23.13 8.28 -22.43
N VAL A 42 -23.62 9.04 -23.42
CA VAL A 42 -25.04 9.01 -23.83
C VAL A 42 -25.40 7.58 -24.26
N HIS A 43 -26.65 7.14 -23.99
CA HIS A 43 -27.13 5.81 -24.36
C HIS A 43 -26.76 5.45 -25.81
N GLY A 44 -26.13 4.29 -25.98
CA GLY A 44 -25.65 3.79 -27.28
C GLY A 44 -24.23 4.21 -27.67
N SER A 45 -23.62 5.23 -27.05
CA SER A 45 -22.27 5.73 -27.41
C SER A 45 -21.12 5.10 -26.62
N VAL A 46 -21.41 4.23 -25.65
CA VAL A 46 -20.40 3.58 -24.80
C VAL A 46 -19.34 2.82 -25.63
N ALA A 47 -19.75 2.15 -26.70
CA ALA A 47 -18.84 1.40 -27.56
C ALA A 47 -17.83 2.33 -28.27
N GLU A 48 -18.30 3.48 -28.75
CA GLU A 48 -17.46 4.51 -29.39
C GLU A 48 -16.43 5.08 -28.40
N LYS A 49 -16.83 5.30 -27.14
CA LYS A 49 -15.91 5.75 -26.09
C LYS A 49 -14.79 4.74 -25.81
N TRP A 50 -15.10 3.45 -25.81
CA TRP A 50 -14.06 2.41 -25.69
C TRP A 50 -13.14 2.35 -26.91
N GLU A 51 -13.65 2.63 -28.11
CA GLU A 51 -12.86 2.74 -29.33
C GLU A 51 -11.94 3.97 -29.32
N GLN A 52 -12.42 5.08 -28.76
CA GLN A 52 -11.62 6.27 -28.49
C GLN A 52 -10.48 5.97 -27.50
N ILE A 53 -10.77 5.30 -26.38
CA ILE A 53 -9.76 4.88 -25.39
C ILE A 53 -8.72 3.96 -26.03
N ARG A 54 -9.18 2.98 -26.82
CA ARG A 54 -8.29 2.06 -27.55
C ARG A 54 -7.34 2.83 -28.46
N SER A 55 -7.88 3.73 -29.29
CA SER A 55 -7.10 4.50 -30.25
C SER A 55 -6.05 5.36 -29.56
N ALA A 56 -6.42 6.05 -28.48
CA ALA A 56 -5.50 6.85 -27.68
C ALA A 56 -4.41 6.00 -27.00
N LEU A 57 -4.77 4.86 -26.42
CA LEU A 57 -3.82 3.96 -25.77
C LEU A 57 -2.81 3.42 -26.78
N CYS A 58 -3.28 2.97 -27.95
CA CYS A 58 -2.41 2.46 -29.00
C CYS A 58 -1.44 3.53 -29.51
N ALA A 59 -1.90 4.78 -29.66
CA ALA A 59 -1.06 5.90 -30.05
C ALA A 59 0.00 6.23 -28.99
N SER A 60 -0.32 6.09 -27.71
CA SER A 60 0.61 6.40 -26.61
C SER A 60 1.70 5.36 -26.36
N LEU A 61 1.41 4.07 -26.61
CA LEU A 61 2.28 2.96 -26.21
C LEU A 61 2.91 2.20 -27.39
N ASP A 62 2.63 2.63 -28.63
CA ASP A 62 3.06 1.96 -29.86
C ASP A 62 2.73 0.44 -29.87
N LYS A 63 1.56 0.10 -29.32
CA LYS A 63 1.06 -1.27 -29.18
C LYS A 63 -0.38 -1.36 -29.65
N GLN A 64 -0.75 -2.50 -30.21
CA GLN A 64 -2.10 -2.73 -30.70
C GLN A 64 -2.94 -3.43 -29.63
N PHE A 65 -4.00 -2.76 -29.19
CA PHE A 65 -5.01 -3.30 -28.29
C PHE A 65 -6.37 -3.28 -28.98
N SER A 66 -7.27 -4.20 -28.60
CA SER A 66 -8.68 -4.13 -28.99
C SER A 66 -9.48 -3.37 -27.92
N ALA A 67 -10.54 -2.68 -28.31
CA ALA A 67 -11.42 -1.96 -27.38
C ALA A 67 -12.02 -2.90 -26.33
N ARG A 68 -12.31 -4.13 -26.75
CA ARG A 68 -12.77 -5.20 -25.85
C ARG A 68 -11.70 -5.60 -24.84
N ALA A 69 -10.43 -5.75 -25.25
CA ALA A 69 -9.35 -6.05 -24.33
C ALA A 69 -9.15 -4.94 -23.29
N CYS A 70 -9.27 -3.67 -23.67
CA CYS A 70 -9.22 -2.54 -22.75
C CYS A 70 -10.36 -2.60 -21.72
N LYS A 71 -11.60 -2.87 -22.16
CA LYS A 71 -12.77 -2.99 -21.29
C LYS A 71 -12.65 -4.19 -20.33
N ASP A 72 -12.23 -5.34 -20.85
CA ASP A 72 -12.05 -6.55 -20.07
C ASP A 72 -10.94 -6.35 -19.02
N ARG A 73 -9.82 -5.72 -19.42
CA ARG A 73 -8.73 -5.39 -18.50
C ARG A 73 -9.19 -4.44 -17.39
N PHE A 74 -9.91 -3.37 -17.73
CA PHE A 74 -10.48 -2.47 -16.74
C PHE A 74 -11.41 -3.20 -15.78
N SER A 75 -12.26 -4.10 -16.29
CA SER A 75 -13.16 -4.90 -15.46
C SER A 75 -12.38 -5.77 -14.46
N ILE A 76 -11.28 -6.39 -14.90
CA ILE A 76 -10.38 -7.16 -14.04
C ILE A 76 -9.74 -6.27 -12.96
N LEU A 77 -9.20 -5.10 -13.33
CA LEU A 77 -8.60 -4.15 -12.38
C LEU A 77 -9.63 -3.72 -11.31
N MET A 78 -10.86 -3.45 -11.73
CA MET A 78 -11.93 -3.06 -10.81
C MET A 78 -12.41 -4.21 -9.91
N GLN A 79 -12.23 -5.47 -10.33
CA GLN A 79 -12.53 -6.66 -9.53
C GLN A 79 -11.38 -7.03 -8.59
N SER A 80 -10.13 -6.78 -8.98
CA SER A 80 -8.93 -7.11 -8.19
C SER A 80 -8.71 -6.18 -6.98
N GLY A 81 -9.74 -5.46 -6.53
CA GLY A 81 -9.64 -4.54 -5.40
C GLY A 81 -9.12 -3.15 -5.74
N PHE A 82 -8.94 -2.79 -7.03
CA PHE A 82 -8.62 -1.40 -7.42
C PHE A 82 -9.82 -0.45 -7.28
N ARG A 83 -10.93 -0.92 -6.72
CA ARG A 83 -11.97 -0.05 -6.17
C ARG A 83 -11.66 0.21 -4.72
N PHE A 84 -11.43 1.47 -4.38
CA PHE A 84 -11.92 2.02 -3.13
C PHE A 84 -13.46 1.91 -3.15
N LYS A 85 -14.00 0.71 -2.87
CA LYS A 85 -15.44 0.52 -2.65
C LYS A 85 -15.89 1.28 -1.40
N GLU A 86 -14.95 1.50 -0.50
CA GLU A 86 -15.08 2.34 0.67
C GLU A 86 -14.18 3.57 0.49
N SER A 87 -14.67 4.73 0.91
CA SER A 87 -13.82 5.93 1.01
C SER A 87 -12.56 5.54 1.79
N PRO A 88 -11.34 5.91 1.33
CA PRO A 88 -10.11 5.54 2.02
C PRO A 88 -10.25 5.83 3.52
N THR A 89 -10.16 4.80 4.34
CA THR A 89 -10.26 5.00 5.79
C THR A 89 -9.10 5.89 6.23
N PRO A 90 -9.27 6.69 7.31
CA PRO A 90 -8.19 7.51 7.84
C PRO A 90 -6.94 6.67 8.14
N GLU A 91 -7.10 5.40 8.54
CA GLU A 91 -6.01 4.45 8.73
C GLU A 91 -5.28 4.12 7.42
N MET A 92 -5.99 3.85 6.33
CA MET A 92 -5.36 3.61 5.01
C MET A 92 -4.63 4.84 4.50
N LEU A 93 -5.13 6.04 4.79
CA LEU A 93 -4.45 7.29 4.44
C LEU A 93 -3.18 7.49 5.26
N GLU A 94 -3.22 7.19 6.57
CA GLU A 94 -2.05 7.28 7.43
C GLU A 94 -1.00 6.22 7.06
N GLU A 95 -1.43 4.98 6.77
CA GLU A 95 -0.56 3.90 6.31
C GLU A 95 0.07 4.24 4.95
N SER A 96 -0.71 4.76 4.02
CA SER A 96 -0.21 5.25 2.72
C SER A 96 0.79 6.39 2.89
N SER A 97 0.49 7.36 3.77
CA SER A 97 1.41 8.46 4.10
C SER A 97 2.72 7.95 4.71
N ARG A 98 2.64 6.96 5.61
CA ARG A 98 3.80 6.31 6.24
C ARG A 98 4.64 5.56 5.21
N LEU A 99 3.98 4.82 4.31
CA LEU A 99 4.66 4.08 3.25
C LEU A 99 5.38 5.03 2.28
N LEU A 100 4.72 6.12 1.88
CA LEU A 100 5.29 7.16 1.03
C LEU A 100 6.47 7.86 1.72
N ALA A 101 6.38 8.13 3.03
CA ALA A 101 7.48 8.69 3.80
C ALA A 101 8.68 7.73 3.84
N ALA A 102 8.45 6.43 4.05
CA ALA A 102 9.50 5.42 4.03
C ALA A 102 10.17 5.29 2.64
N VAL A 103 9.39 5.36 1.56
CA VAL A 103 9.92 5.36 0.19
C VAL A 103 10.79 6.60 -0.06
N ARG A 104 10.34 7.79 0.35
CA ARG A 104 11.12 9.03 0.24
C ARG A 104 12.43 8.95 1.02
N GLN A 105 12.38 8.45 2.25
CA GLN A 105 13.57 8.25 3.07
C GLN A 105 14.59 7.32 2.37
N ARG A 106 14.14 6.19 1.83
CA ARG A 106 15.02 5.27 1.09
C ARG A 106 15.63 5.92 -0.16
N LEU A 107 14.85 6.72 -0.89
CA LEU A 107 15.36 7.46 -2.05
C LEU A 107 16.41 8.51 -1.65
N ASP A 108 16.20 9.20 -0.53
CA ASP A 108 17.16 10.17 0.01
C ASP A 108 18.44 9.48 0.49
N GLU A 109 18.34 8.34 1.18
CA GLU A 109 19.50 7.53 1.58
C GLU A 109 20.34 7.08 0.37
N VAL A 110 19.70 6.67 -0.73
CA VAL A 110 20.38 6.32 -1.99
C VAL A 110 21.05 7.56 -2.60
N LYS A 111 20.36 8.71 -2.59
CA LYS A 111 20.89 9.97 -3.12
C LYS A 111 22.08 10.52 -2.32
N TYR A 112 22.08 10.33 -1.00
CA TYR A 112 23.17 10.76 -0.12
C TYR A 112 24.35 9.77 -0.11
N LYS A 113 24.12 8.45 -0.16
CA LYS A 113 25.21 7.46 -0.33
C LYS A 113 25.90 7.54 -1.69
N GLY A 114 25.23 8.07 -2.72
CA GLY A 114 25.83 8.29 -4.04
C GLY A 114 26.90 9.40 -4.10
N LYS A 115 27.06 10.24 -3.05
CA LYS A 115 28.06 11.31 -2.99
C LYS A 115 29.15 11.13 -1.93
N CYS A 116 29.06 10.10 -1.09
CA CYS A 116 30.14 9.77 -0.16
C CYS A 116 31.13 8.81 -0.82
N LYS A 117 32.33 9.33 -1.07
CA LYS A 117 33.54 8.51 -1.24
C LYS A 117 33.57 7.38 -0.21
N PRO A 118 34.05 6.17 -0.56
CA PRO A 118 34.23 5.09 0.40
C PRO A 118 35.42 5.43 1.31
N GLU A 119 35.13 5.98 2.49
CA GLU A 119 36.07 5.94 3.62
C GLU A 119 36.01 4.52 4.19
N ARG A 120 37.10 3.80 3.96
CA ARG A 120 37.39 2.46 4.43
C ARG A 120 37.61 2.54 5.95
N GLY A 121 36.64 2.09 6.75
CA GLY A 121 36.80 2.07 8.21
C GLY A 121 35.77 1.18 8.92
N ALA A 122 36.24 0.01 9.37
CA ALA A 122 35.65 -0.88 10.36
C ALA A 122 34.27 -1.50 10.03
N SER A 123 34.30 -2.61 9.27
CA SER A 123 33.30 -3.67 9.40
C SER A 123 33.39 -4.27 10.81
N VAL A 124 32.34 -4.09 11.62
CA VAL A 124 32.06 -5.01 12.72
C VAL A 124 31.15 -6.08 12.14
N ASP A 125 31.75 -7.22 11.79
CA ASP A 125 31.03 -8.44 11.45
C ASP A 125 30.19 -8.88 12.66
N ILE A 126 28.87 -8.79 12.53
CA ILE A 126 27.92 -9.48 13.39
C ILE A 126 27.89 -10.92 12.89
N LEU A 127 28.78 -11.76 13.44
CA LEU A 127 28.69 -13.21 13.31
C LEU A 127 27.87 -13.77 14.47
N LEU A 128 26.67 -14.24 14.14
CA LEU A 128 25.89 -15.19 14.94
C LEU A 128 26.65 -16.53 15.00
N PRO A 129 26.83 -17.16 16.18
CA PRO A 129 27.16 -18.57 16.27
C PRO A 129 25.88 -19.38 16.50
N VAL A 130 25.54 -20.22 15.51
CA VAL A 130 24.74 -21.44 15.71
C VAL A 130 25.72 -22.62 15.62
N ASP A 131 25.56 -23.55 16.55
CA ASP A 131 26.42 -24.68 16.87
C ASP A 131 26.68 -25.71 15.74
N ALA A 132 27.87 -26.34 15.89
CA ALA A 132 28.19 -27.78 15.75
C ALA A 132 28.69 -28.39 14.41
N LEU A 133 29.93 -28.89 14.49
CA LEU A 133 30.55 -30.14 13.96
C LEU A 133 30.61 -30.34 12.41
N ASP A 134 31.66 -30.84 11.76
CA ASP A 134 32.86 -31.61 12.13
C ASP A 134 33.84 -31.60 10.92
N GLY A 135 35.14 -31.91 11.10
CA GLY A 135 35.98 -32.46 10.01
C GLY A 135 37.30 -31.76 9.59
N SER A 136 38.40 -32.17 10.23
CA SER A 136 39.78 -32.41 9.72
C SER A 136 40.66 -31.29 9.05
N THR A 137 41.65 -30.79 9.82
CA THR A 137 43.12 -30.56 9.57
C THR A 137 43.68 -29.93 8.26
N PRO A 138 44.90 -29.30 8.24
CA PRO A 138 45.79 -28.79 9.31
C PRO A 138 46.33 -27.33 9.07
N SER A 139 47.11 -26.85 10.05
CA SER A 139 47.75 -25.52 10.27
C SER A 139 48.61 -24.93 9.12
N PRO A 140 48.99 -23.62 9.19
CA PRO A 140 50.16 -23.25 10.00
C PRO A 140 50.04 -21.93 10.81
N LEU A 141 50.63 -21.98 12.02
CA LEU A 141 51.36 -20.93 12.74
C LEU A 141 51.06 -19.45 12.40
N ASN A 142 50.44 -18.74 13.34
CA ASN A 142 50.88 -17.41 13.71
C ASN A 142 50.85 -17.28 15.23
N GLY A 143 52.05 -17.28 15.82
CA GLY A 143 52.25 -16.95 17.22
C GLY A 143 51.97 -15.47 17.45
N THR A 144 51.08 -15.16 18.37
CA THR A 144 51.12 -13.90 19.11
C THR A 144 50.79 -14.24 20.55
N THR A 145 51.86 -14.55 21.30
CA THR A 145 51.87 -14.50 22.75
C THR A 145 51.55 -13.07 23.18
N LEU A 146 50.31 -12.83 23.62
CA LEU A 146 50.00 -11.65 24.40
C LEU A 146 50.68 -11.77 25.77
N PRO A 147 51.51 -10.80 26.18
CA PRO A 147 52.05 -10.80 27.52
C PRO A 147 50.88 -10.55 28.49
N VAL A 148 50.68 -11.49 29.43
CA VAL A 148 49.90 -11.24 30.64
C VAL A 148 50.66 -10.17 31.42
N THR A 149 50.31 -8.92 31.14
CA THR A 149 50.73 -7.75 31.91
C THR A 149 49.81 -7.72 33.13
N GLY A 150 50.42 -7.73 34.32
CA GLY A 150 49.68 -7.58 35.57
C GLY A 150 48.88 -6.29 35.53
N VAL A 151 47.55 -6.42 35.44
CA VAL A 151 46.63 -5.28 35.52
C VAL A 151 46.80 -4.69 36.92
N SER A 152 47.27 -3.45 36.98
CA SER A 152 47.41 -2.73 38.25
C SER A 152 46.05 -2.66 38.94
N SER A 153 46.01 -2.87 40.26
CA SER A 153 44.78 -2.77 41.06
C SER A 153 44.01 -1.46 40.83
N LYS A 154 44.72 -0.37 40.49
CA LYS A 154 44.12 0.93 40.12
C LYS A 154 43.38 0.92 38.79
N ASP A 155 43.84 0.13 37.81
CA ASP A 155 43.20 0.01 36.50
C ASP A 155 41.93 -0.83 36.60
N MET A 156 41.95 -1.87 37.44
CA MET A 156 40.78 -2.68 37.75
C MET A 156 39.70 -1.87 38.48
N ALA A 157 40.08 -1.03 39.45
CA ALA A 157 39.13 -0.14 40.13
C ALA A 157 38.48 0.89 39.18
N THR A 158 39.24 1.39 38.20
CA THR A 158 38.73 2.30 37.17
C THR A 158 37.77 1.58 36.23
N PHE A 159 38.12 0.38 35.80
CA PHE A 159 37.25 -0.47 34.98
C PHE A 159 35.92 -0.78 35.69
N LEU A 160 35.96 -1.20 36.97
CA LEU A 160 34.75 -1.47 37.76
C LEU A 160 33.84 -0.24 37.88
N ARG A 161 34.43 0.96 38.02
CA ARG A 161 33.66 2.22 38.05
C ARG A 161 33.00 2.52 36.71
N ILE A 162 33.67 2.26 35.59
CA ILE A 162 33.10 2.45 34.25
C ILE A 162 31.95 1.47 34.02
N VAL A 163 32.13 0.21 34.37
CA VAL A 163 31.10 -0.84 34.24
C VAL A 163 29.88 -0.51 35.10
N ASP A 164 30.09 -0.10 36.35
CA ASP A 164 29.01 0.32 37.25
C ASP A 164 28.27 1.56 36.71
N GLY A 165 29.01 2.54 36.17
CA GLY A 165 28.42 3.69 35.47
C GLY A 165 27.56 3.27 34.27
N GLN A 166 28.04 2.33 33.45
CA GLN A 166 27.28 1.78 32.32
C GLN A 166 26.03 1.03 32.76
N LEU A 167 26.10 0.25 33.84
CA LEU A 167 24.97 -0.46 34.42
C LEU A 167 23.89 0.51 34.91
N ARG A 168 24.26 1.59 35.59
CA ARG A 168 23.31 2.62 36.04
C ARG A 168 22.61 3.32 34.87
N VAL A 169 23.36 3.69 33.83
CA VAL A 169 22.79 4.32 32.63
C VAL A 169 21.84 3.35 31.91
N SER A 170 22.24 2.08 31.78
CA SER A 170 21.40 1.03 31.18
C SER A 170 20.11 0.81 31.97
N ALA A 171 20.18 0.80 33.31
CA ALA A 171 19.02 0.69 34.18
C ALA A 171 18.05 1.86 34.00
N GLN A 172 18.57 3.11 33.95
CA GLN A 172 17.75 4.29 33.71
C GLN A 172 17.06 4.24 32.33
N GLN A 173 17.81 3.87 31.27
CA GLN A 173 17.24 3.73 29.94
C GLN A 173 16.11 2.69 29.90
N LEU A 174 16.23 1.62 30.66
CA LEU A 174 15.18 0.61 30.76
C LEU A 174 13.92 1.13 31.47
N GLU A 175 14.08 1.95 32.51
CA GLU A 175 12.95 2.61 33.19
C GLU A 175 12.25 3.62 32.27
N ASP A 176 13.02 4.48 31.61
CA ASP A 176 12.48 5.46 30.65
C ASP A 176 11.71 4.75 29.52
N ALA A 177 12.27 3.64 29.00
CA ALA A 177 11.61 2.83 27.98
C ALA A 177 10.31 2.15 28.49
N LYS A 178 10.25 1.77 29.77
CA LYS A 178 9.02 1.22 30.38
C LYS A 178 7.94 2.28 30.50
N GLU A 179 8.29 3.48 30.97
CA GLU A 179 7.34 4.60 31.07
C GLU A 179 6.86 5.05 29.69
N GLU A 180 7.75 5.11 28.69
CA GLU A 180 7.35 5.42 27.31
C GLU A 180 6.34 4.39 26.76
N ARG A 181 6.56 3.10 27.00
CA ARG A 181 5.61 2.04 26.61
C ARG A 181 4.27 2.17 27.32
N LYS A 182 4.28 2.58 28.59
CA LYS A 182 3.06 2.80 29.37
C LYS A 182 2.25 3.97 28.83
N VAL A 183 2.90 5.08 28.52
CA VAL A 183 2.27 6.25 27.88
C VAL A 183 1.71 5.88 26.51
N LYS A 184 2.48 5.15 25.67
CA LYS A 184 1.99 4.67 24.37
C LYS A 184 0.75 3.78 24.51
N ARG A 185 0.74 2.87 25.50
CA ARG A 185 -0.43 2.02 25.77
C ARG A 185 -1.65 2.82 26.17
N GLN A 186 -1.49 3.80 27.08
CA GLN A 186 -2.59 4.67 27.48
C GLN A 186 -3.12 5.49 26.29
N LYS A 187 -2.22 6.03 25.46
CA LYS A 187 -2.61 6.78 24.26
C LYS A 187 -3.43 5.92 23.30
N LEU A 188 -2.97 4.70 23.01
CA LEU A 188 -3.70 3.74 22.17
C LEU A 188 -5.09 3.42 22.76
N GLU A 189 -5.19 3.26 24.08
CA GLU A 189 -6.47 3.00 24.73
C GLU A 189 -7.44 4.18 24.59
N PHE A 190 -6.95 5.42 24.71
CA PHE A 190 -7.78 6.61 24.47
C PHE A 190 -8.22 6.74 23.01
N GLU A 191 -7.34 6.46 22.06
CA GLU A 191 -7.68 6.46 20.63
C GLU A 191 -8.71 5.38 20.31
N GLN A 192 -8.54 4.17 20.85
CA GLN A 192 -9.52 3.09 20.70
C GLN A 192 -10.88 3.49 21.26
N ARG A 193 -10.94 4.02 22.49
CA ARG A 193 -12.21 4.47 23.10
C ARG A 193 -12.88 5.57 22.27
N ARG A 194 -12.09 6.50 21.72
CA ARG A 194 -12.61 7.57 20.86
C ARG A 194 -13.16 7.00 19.55
N PHE A 195 -12.48 6.03 18.96
CA PHE A 195 -12.94 5.33 17.77
C PHE A 195 -14.25 4.57 18.03
N ASP A 196 -14.33 3.83 19.13
CA ASP A 196 -15.54 3.09 19.51
C ASP A 196 -16.73 4.03 19.72
N GLN A 197 -16.52 5.19 20.34
CA GLN A 197 -17.55 6.22 20.51
C GLN A 197 -18.03 6.78 19.16
N GLU A 198 -17.10 7.09 18.25
CA GLU A 198 -17.44 7.58 16.91
C GLU A 198 -18.21 6.52 16.10
N MET A 199 -17.80 5.26 16.17
CA MET A 199 -18.49 4.15 15.50
C MET A 199 -19.89 3.93 16.07
N ALA A 200 -20.05 3.97 17.41
CA ALA A 200 -21.35 3.88 18.06
C ALA A 200 -22.29 5.01 17.62
N PHE A 201 -21.76 6.25 17.52
CA PHE A 201 -22.53 7.39 17.05
C PHE A 201 -23.00 7.22 15.60
N ARG A 202 -22.12 6.74 14.71
CA ARG A 202 -22.47 6.49 13.30
C ARG A 202 -23.52 5.40 13.15
N ILE A 203 -23.42 4.32 13.92
CA ILE A 203 -24.41 3.23 13.92
C ILE A 203 -25.77 3.80 14.37
N GLN A 204 -25.80 4.55 15.47
CA GLN A 204 -27.03 5.15 15.97
C GLN A 204 -27.66 6.11 14.96
N GLU A 205 -26.85 6.94 14.29
CA GLU A 205 -27.32 7.87 13.26
C GLU A 205 -27.86 7.13 12.01
N ALA A 206 -27.21 6.03 11.62
CA ALA A 206 -27.68 5.17 10.52
C ALA A 206 -29.03 4.51 10.85
N GLU A 207 -29.17 3.93 12.05
CA GLU A 207 -30.43 3.36 12.52
C GLU A 207 -31.55 4.40 12.55
N ARG A 208 -31.23 5.65 12.91
CA ARG A 208 -32.20 6.75 12.94
C ARG A 208 -32.69 7.11 11.53
N ARG A 209 -31.82 7.05 10.53
CA ARG A 209 -32.18 7.25 9.12
C ARG A 209 -33.03 6.10 8.60
N ASP A 210 -32.60 4.86 8.85
CA ASP A 210 -33.32 3.67 8.43
C ASP A 210 -34.73 3.60 9.03
N ARG A 211 -34.87 4.00 10.29
CA ARG A 211 -36.19 4.12 10.96
C ARG A 211 -37.07 5.15 10.26
N LYS A 212 -36.54 6.35 9.97
CA LYS A 212 -37.29 7.40 9.27
C LYS A 212 -37.73 6.94 7.87
N ASP A 213 -36.84 6.29 7.12
CA ASP A 213 -37.13 5.79 5.78
C ASP A 213 -38.16 4.63 5.83
N ALA A 214 -38.13 3.81 6.88
CA ALA A 214 -39.13 2.78 7.12
C ALA A 214 -40.51 3.36 7.45
N GLU A 215 -40.56 4.40 8.29
CA GLU A 215 -41.80 5.13 8.60
C GLU A 215 -42.38 5.81 7.36
N GLU A 216 -41.56 6.45 6.53
CA GLU A 216 -42.01 7.06 5.28
C GLU A 216 -42.56 6.03 4.30
N ARG A 217 -41.89 4.87 4.17
CA ARG A 217 -42.41 3.76 3.37
C ARG A 217 -43.74 3.23 3.89
N ALA A 218 -43.89 3.13 5.22
CA ALA A 218 -45.14 2.71 5.84
C ALA A 218 -46.25 3.75 5.61
N GLN A 219 -45.95 5.04 5.72
CA GLN A 219 -46.89 6.13 5.43
C GLN A 219 -47.38 6.09 3.98
N ARG A 220 -46.46 6.00 3.01
CA ARG A 220 -46.85 5.88 1.59
C ARG A 220 -47.72 4.66 1.32
N HIS A 221 -47.42 3.55 1.99
CA HIS A 221 -48.21 2.33 1.86
C HIS A 221 -49.63 2.51 2.44
N GLU A 222 -49.75 3.21 3.57
CA GLU A 222 -51.04 3.53 4.20
C GLU A 222 -51.84 4.55 3.36
N GLU A 223 -51.20 5.59 2.83
CA GLU A 223 -51.80 6.56 1.90
C GLU A 223 -52.34 5.86 0.65
N PHE A 224 -51.54 4.97 0.06
CA PHE A 224 -51.97 4.17 -1.09
C PHE A 224 -53.16 3.27 -0.74
N ARG A 225 -53.14 2.63 0.44
CA ARG A 225 -54.26 1.81 0.92
C ARG A 225 -55.55 2.63 1.03
N LEU A 226 -55.50 3.80 1.66
CA LEU A 226 -56.66 4.69 1.79
C LEU A 226 -57.19 5.15 0.43
N LEU A 227 -56.31 5.47 -0.52
CA LEU A 227 -56.70 5.83 -1.89
C LEU A 227 -57.43 4.67 -2.59
N MET A 228 -56.91 3.45 -2.44
CA MET A 228 -57.53 2.25 -3.02
C MET A 228 -58.90 1.94 -2.41
N ASP A 229 -59.06 2.15 -1.11
CA ASP A 229 -60.35 1.97 -0.44
C ASP A 229 -61.38 3.01 -0.94
N LEU A 230 -60.95 4.26 -1.17
CA LEU A 230 -61.80 5.31 -1.75
C LEU A 230 -62.25 4.98 -3.19
N VAL A 231 -61.34 4.52 -4.04
CA VAL A 231 -61.65 4.14 -5.43
C VAL A 231 -62.64 2.98 -5.46
N LYS A 232 -62.44 1.95 -4.62
CA LYS A 232 -63.37 0.82 -4.51
C LYS A 232 -64.75 1.28 -4.03
N GLY A 233 -64.81 2.16 -3.04
CA GLY A 233 -66.06 2.71 -2.52
C GLY A 233 -66.87 3.51 -3.56
N ASN A 234 -66.20 4.15 -4.53
CA ASN A 234 -66.84 4.87 -5.63
C ASN A 234 -67.26 3.97 -6.81
N LEU A 235 -66.63 2.80 -6.98
CA LEU A 235 -67.00 1.82 -8.01
C LEU A 235 -68.22 0.97 -7.64
N LEU A 236 -68.59 0.95 -6.36
CA LEU A 236 -69.70 0.16 -5.82
C LEU A 236 -70.99 0.99 -5.60
N LYS A 237 -70.98 2.28 -5.96
CA LYS A 237 -72.15 3.17 -5.95
C LYS A 237 -72.62 3.44 -7.36
#